data_AF-A0A147HQW5-F1
#
_entry.id   AF-A0A147HQW5-F1
#
_cell.length_a   1.000
_cell.length_b   1.000
_cell.length_c   1.000
_cell.angle_alpha   90.00
_cell.angle_beta   90.00
_cell.angle_gamma   90.00
#
_symmetry.space_group_name_H-M   'P 1'
#
loop_
_entity.id
_entity.type
_entity.pdbx_description
1 polymer ?
#
loop_
_entity_poly.entity_id
_entity_poly.type
_entity_poly.pdbx_seq_one_letter_code
_entity_poly.pdbx_strand_id
1 'polypeptide(L)'
;MAQNTLAVEKHQAGAEYLAALRTLGLDPEALFWARDTVVDEDVLILVTSLFDFAGPLELSELLFRAYNLAATPREVDPFILRMHSPRHTAIQEMARHFGDGTRIKLPIRMTLVKPVPGVHEIRLASLSMGADVTAYADAVYKFDLSEQTRTSVEASRRWRRFQKHVDKLAA
;
A
#
# COMPACT_ATOMS: atom_id res chain seq x y z
N MET A 1 19.22 9.38 -18.69
CA MET A 1 18.74 8.66 -17.49
C MET A 1 17.24 8.49 -17.67
N ALA A 2 16.78 7.25 -17.82
CA ALA A 2 15.38 6.95 -18.10
C ALA A 2 14.50 7.41 -16.93
N GLN A 3 13.39 8.06 -17.23
CA GLN A 3 12.40 8.50 -16.25
C GLN A 3 11.73 7.26 -15.66
N ASN A 4 12.00 6.93 -14.39
CA ASN A 4 11.26 5.91 -13.64
C ASN A 4 9.89 6.51 -13.27
N THR A 5 8.97 6.52 -14.23
CA THR A 5 7.57 6.91 -14.03
C THR A 5 6.74 5.63 -13.97
N LEU A 6 5.89 5.51 -12.95
CA LEU A 6 4.97 4.39 -12.86
C LEU A 6 3.93 4.47 -13.99
N ALA A 7 3.64 3.34 -14.64
CA ALA A 7 2.64 3.30 -15.70
C ALA A 7 1.26 3.77 -15.17
N VAL A 8 0.51 4.52 -16.00
CA VAL A 8 -0.82 5.07 -15.63
C VAL A 8 -1.77 3.96 -15.16
N GLU A 9 -1.73 2.80 -15.81
CA GLU A 9 -2.53 1.62 -15.46
C GLU A 9 -2.26 1.14 -14.02
N LYS A 10 -1.01 1.18 -13.58
CA LYS A 10 -0.62 0.81 -12.21
C LYS A 10 -1.10 1.83 -11.19
N HIS A 11 -1.15 3.11 -11.54
CA HIS A 11 -1.73 4.14 -10.67
C HIS A 11 -3.21 3.84 -10.36
N GLN A 12 -3.97 3.50 -11.40
CA GLN A 12 -5.37 3.15 -11.24
C GLN A 12 -5.53 1.84 -10.45
N ALA A 13 -4.76 0.81 -10.80
CA ALA A 13 -4.80 -0.49 -10.14
C ALA A 13 -4.54 -0.40 -8.63
N GLY A 14 -3.59 0.43 -8.19
CA GLY A 14 -3.31 0.60 -6.76
C GLY A 14 -4.45 1.27 -5.98
N ALA A 15 -5.12 2.27 -6.58
CA ALA A 15 -6.28 2.91 -5.98
C ALA A 15 -7.49 1.97 -5.89
N GLU A 16 -7.75 1.22 -6.96
CA GLU A 16 -8.81 0.21 -7.01
C GLU A 16 -8.54 -0.93 -6.02
N TYR A 17 -7.29 -1.35 -5.89
CA TYR A 17 -6.87 -2.36 -4.92
C TYR A 17 -7.14 -1.88 -3.49
N LEU A 18 -6.82 -0.63 -3.14
CA LEU A 18 -7.17 -0.08 -1.82
C LEU A 18 -8.67 -0.12 -1.55
N ALA A 19 -9.48 0.26 -2.53
CA ALA A 19 -10.93 0.26 -2.41
C ALA A 19 -11.49 -1.16 -2.23
N ALA A 20 -10.95 -2.13 -2.98
CA ALA A 20 -11.28 -3.54 -2.85
C ALA A 20 -10.95 -4.08 -1.45
N LEU A 21 -9.73 -3.84 -0.95
CA LEU A 21 -9.33 -4.26 0.39
C LEU A 21 -10.26 -3.70 1.48
N ARG A 22 -10.61 -2.42 1.38
CA ARG A 22 -11.54 -1.77 2.33
C ARG A 22 -12.92 -2.39 2.30
N THR A 23 -13.42 -2.74 1.11
CA THR A 23 -14.70 -3.44 0.94
C THR A 23 -14.66 -4.82 1.59
N LEU A 24 -13.53 -5.51 1.49
CA LEU A 24 -13.27 -6.77 2.18
C LEU A 24 -13.08 -6.59 3.68
N GLY A 25 -13.03 -5.37 4.21
CA GLY A 25 -12.85 -5.11 5.65
C GLY A 25 -11.38 -5.07 6.10
N LEU A 26 -10.45 -5.08 5.15
CA LEU A 26 -9.04 -4.77 5.36
C LEU A 26 -8.77 -3.30 5.03
N ASP A 27 -8.58 -2.48 6.06
CA ASP A 27 -8.12 -1.09 5.86
C ASP A 27 -6.66 -1.02 6.29
N PRO A 28 -5.69 -1.10 5.36
CA PRO A 28 -4.27 -1.16 5.71
C PRO A 28 -3.77 0.17 6.28
N GLU A 29 -2.66 0.15 6.99
CA GLU A 29 -2.01 1.34 7.56
C GLU A 29 -1.29 2.13 6.45
N ALA A 30 -0.70 1.46 5.47
CA ALA A 30 -0.22 2.10 4.25
C ALA A 30 -0.36 1.22 3.01
N LEU A 31 -0.50 1.86 1.85
CA LEU A 31 -0.49 1.23 0.54
C LEU A 31 0.12 2.17 -0.49
N PHE A 32 1.17 1.73 -1.18
CA PHE A 32 1.86 2.53 -2.19
C PHE A 32 2.69 1.66 -3.14
N TRP A 33 2.96 2.16 -4.34
CA TRP A 33 3.88 1.50 -5.26
C TRP A 33 5.33 1.86 -4.98
N ALA A 34 6.22 0.90 -5.23
CA ALA A 34 7.65 1.09 -5.21
C ALA A 34 8.34 0.26 -6.31
N ARG A 35 9.51 0.68 -6.77
CA ARG A 35 10.42 -0.12 -7.59
C ARG A 35 11.27 -0.98 -6.66
N ASP A 36 11.24 -2.29 -6.80
CA ASP A 36 12.29 -3.14 -6.26
C ASP A 36 13.49 -3.12 -7.22
N THR A 37 14.67 -2.73 -6.73
CA THR A 37 15.88 -2.57 -7.54
C THR A 37 16.71 -3.85 -7.66
N VAL A 38 16.39 -4.91 -6.89
CA VAL A 38 17.05 -6.22 -6.99
C VAL A 38 16.47 -7.01 -8.16
N VAL A 39 15.14 -7.02 -8.28
CA VAL A 39 14.45 -7.70 -9.39
C VAL A 39 14.06 -6.76 -10.54
N ASP A 40 14.24 -5.44 -10.33
CA ASP A 40 13.94 -4.38 -11.29
C ASP A 40 12.46 -4.32 -11.73
N GLU A 41 11.55 -4.56 -10.78
CA GLU A 41 10.10 -4.60 -10.99
C GLU A 41 9.36 -3.62 -10.07
N ASP A 42 8.18 -3.14 -10.50
CA ASP A 42 7.33 -2.37 -9.60
C ASP A 42 6.48 -3.31 -8.74
N VAL A 43 6.58 -3.12 -7.43
CA VAL A 43 5.90 -3.90 -6.40
C VAL A 43 4.94 -3.00 -5.62
N LEU A 44 3.82 -3.57 -5.18
CA LEU A 44 2.85 -2.88 -4.35
C LEU A 44 3.15 -3.17 -2.88
N ILE A 45 3.49 -2.14 -2.12
CA ILE A 45 3.80 -2.27 -0.70
C ILE A 45 2.51 -2.12 0.12
N LEU A 46 2.13 -3.18 0.83
CA LEU A 46 1.01 -3.22 1.77
C LEU A 46 1.54 -3.25 3.20
N VAL A 47 1.31 -2.19 3.96
CA VAL A 47 1.67 -2.12 5.38
C VAL A 47 0.43 -2.37 6.19
N THR A 48 0.43 -3.40 7.04
CA THR A 48 -0.69 -3.58 7.95
C THR A 48 -0.38 -4.23 9.29
N SER A 49 -1.05 -3.78 10.36
CA SER A 49 -0.89 -4.39 11.70
C SER A 49 -1.39 -5.84 11.74
N LEU A 50 -2.21 -6.27 10.78
CA LEU A 50 -2.63 -7.66 10.67
C LEU A 50 -1.47 -8.60 10.33
N PHE A 51 -0.40 -8.07 9.71
CA PHE A 51 0.84 -8.81 9.48
C PHE A 51 1.43 -9.33 10.79
N ASP A 52 1.47 -8.50 11.84
CA ASP A 52 1.99 -8.89 13.15
C ASP A 52 1.00 -9.76 13.94
N PHE A 53 -0.30 -9.64 13.65
CA PHE A 53 -1.36 -10.33 14.39
C PHE A 53 -1.62 -11.76 13.89
N ALA A 54 -1.89 -11.91 12.59
CA ALA A 54 -2.18 -13.21 11.97
C ALA A 54 -0.91 -13.87 11.40
N GLY A 55 0.13 -13.09 11.19
CA GLY A 55 1.35 -13.54 10.53
C GLY A 55 1.28 -13.39 9.01
N PRO A 56 2.45 -13.41 8.34
CA PRO A 56 2.55 -13.19 6.89
C PRO A 56 1.84 -14.27 6.07
N LEU A 57 1.95 -15.54 6.47
CA LEU A 57 1.41 -16.65 5.70
C LEU A 57 -0.11 -16.61 5.62
N GLU A 58 -0.79 -16.49 6.77
CA GLU A 58 -2.25 -16.46 6.84
C GLU A 58 -2.82 -15.25 6.07
N LEU A 59 -2.16 -14.09 6.19
CA LEU A 59 -2.55 -12.89 5.46
C LEU A 59 -2.37 -13.06 3.95
N SER A 60 -1.25 -13.64 3.50
CA SER A 60 -1.01 -13.97 2.08
C SER A 60 -2.09 -14.90 1.54
N GLU A 61 -2.36 -16.02 2.21
CA GLU A 61 -3.35 -17.00 1.76
C GLU A 61 -4.75 -16.40 1.63
N LEU A 62 -5.12 -15.47 2.51
CA LEU A 62 -6.41 -14.81 2.46
C LEU A 62 -6.50 -13.79 1.32
N LEU A 63 -5.40 -13.07 1.04
CA LEU A 63 -5.29 -12.17 -0.11
C LEU A 63 -5.30 -12.94 -1.43
N PHE A 64 -4.59 -14.07 -1.53
CA PHE A 64 -4.65 -14.97 -2.69
C PHE A 64 -6.06 -15.51 -2.92
N ARG A 65 -6.78 -15.88 -1.85
CA ARG A 65 -8.19 -16.27 -1.95
C ARG A 65 -9.06 -15.13 -2.47
N ALA A 66 -8.91 -13.92 -1.94
CA ALA A 66 -9.64 -12.74 -2.41
C ALA A 66 -9.36 -12.46 -3.91
N TYR A 67 -8.10 -12.57 -4.33
CA TYR A 67 -7.69 -12.42 -5.72
C TYR A 67 -8.31 -13.48 -6.64
N ASN A 68 -8.25 -14.76 -6.25
CA ASN A 68 -8.84 -15.87 -7.02
C ASN A 68 -10.36 -15.75 -7.17
N LEU A 69 -11.03 -15.10 -6.22
CA LEU A 69 -12.46 -14.79 -6.27
C LEU A 69 -12.77 -13.51 -7.09
N ALA A 70 -11.77 -12.93 -7.77
CA ALA A 70 -11.86 -11.66 -8.50
C ALA A 70 -12.37 -10.49 -7.63
N ALA A 71 -12.12 -10.54 -6.32
CA ALA A 71 -12.51 -9.49 -5.39
C ALA A 71 -11.53 -8.30 -5.39
N THR A 72 -10.37 -8.46 -6.02
CA THR A 72 -9.33 -7.42 -6.22
C THR A 72 -8.99 -7.30 -7.72
N PRO A 73 -8.52 -6.14 -8.19
CA PRO A 73 -8.07 -5.96 -9.58
C PRO A 73 -7.06 -7.03 -10.01
N ARG A 74 -7.16 -7.50 -11.26
CA ARG A 74 -6.27 -8.56 -11.80
C ARG A 74 -4.86 -8.05 -12.06
N GLU A 75 -4.74 -6.74 -12.23
CA GLU A 75 -3.51 -5.99 -12.46
C GLU A 75 -2.61 -5.99 -11.21
N VAL A 76 -3.18 -6.27 -10.03
CA VAL A 76 -2.44 -6.45 -8.79
C VAL A 76 -2.42 -7.93 -8.42
N ASP A 77 -1.44 -8.64 -8.98
CA ASP A 77 -1.14 -9.99 -8.57
C ASP A 77 -0.62 -10.01 -7.12
N PRO A 78 -1.12 -10.88 -6.22
CA PRO A 78 -0.53 -11.02 -4.89
C PRO A 78 0.97 -11.35 -4.87
N PHE A 79 1.56 -11.86 -5.96
CA PHE A 79 3.01 -12.07 -6.09
C PHE A 79 3.82 -10.75 -6.18
N ILE A 80 3.24 -9.67 -6.70
CA ILE A 80 3.89 -8.35 -6.71
C ILE A 80 3.65 -7.57 -5.41
N LEU A 81 2.88 -8.13 -4.49
CA LEU A 81 2.56 -7.51 -3.21
C LEU A 81 3.64 -7.81 -2.18
N ARG A 82 4.22 -6.76 -1.58
CA ARG A 82 5.11 -6.89 -0.43
C ARG A 82 4.43 -6.42 0.82
N MET A 83 4.31 -7.33 1.78
CA MET A 83 3.66 -7.04 3.05
C MET A 83 4.68 -6.72 4.13
N HIS A 84 4.42 -5.66 4.87
CA HIS A 84 5.28 -5.25 5.97
C HIS A 84 4.48 -4.97 7.23
N SER A 85 5.12 -5.28 8.35
CA SER A 85 4.71 -4.75 9.64
C SER A 85 4.81 -3.22 9.62
N PRO A 86 3.83 -2.50 10.20
CA PRO A 86 3.97 -1.08 10.47
C PRO A 86 5.17 -0.77 11.36
N ARG A 87 5.61 -1.71 12.20
CA ARG A 87 6.75 -1.58 13.11
C ARG A 87 8.10 -1.76 12.42
N HIS A 88 8.12 -2.12 11.14
CA HIS A 88 9.36 -2.27 10.39
C HIS A 88 10.12 -0.93 10.34
N THR A 89 11.43 -0.94 10.64
CA THR A 89 12.23 0.29 10.79
C THR A 89 12.10 1.23 9.59
N ALA A 90 12.17 0.69 8.36
CA ALA A 90 12.02 1.52 7.17
C ALA A 90 10.63 2.18 7.04
N ILE A 91 9.57 1.50 7.49
CA ILE A 91 8.21 2.06 7.50
C ILE A 91 8.08 3.16 8.54
N GLN A 92 8.71 3.00 9.71
CA GLN A 92 8.77 4.03 10.76
C GLN A 92 9.53 5.27 10.31
N GLU A 93 10.68 5.10 9.65
CA GLU A 93 11.45 6.23 9.10
C GLU A 93 10.62 6.96 8.03
N MET A 94 9.96 6.22 7.15
CA MET A 94 9.04 6.81 6.17
C MET A 94 7.91 7.59 6.85
N ALA A 95 7.37 7.09 7.96
CA ALA A 95 6.36 7.77 8.74
C ALA A 95 6.80 9.11 9.30
N ARG A 96 8.08 9.27 9.64
CA ARG A 96 8.59 10.58 10.09
C ARG A 96 8.59 11.61 8.96
N HIS A 97 8.68 11.14 7.71
CA HIS A 97 8.62 12.01 6.54
C HIS A 97 7.18 12.31 6.09
N PHE A 98 6.22 11.43 6.37
CA PHE A 98 4.83 11.56 5.90
C PHE A 98 3.78 11.79 7.01
N GLY A 99 4.09 11.52 8.27
CA GLY A 99 3.14 11.30 9.36
C GLY A 99 2.95 12.43 10.37
N ASP A 100 3.80 13.46 10.36
CA ASP A 100 3.46 14.69 11.07
C ASP A 100 2.48 15.48 10.21
N GLY A 101 1.33 15.82 10.78
CA GLY A 101 0.28 16.66 10.17
C GLY A 101 0.72 18.04 9.67
N THR A 102 2.02 18.31 9.58
CA THR A 102 2.57 19.05 8.45
C THR A 102 2.05 18.43 7.15
N ARG A 103 0.97 19.03 6.62
CA ARG A 103 0.89 19.36 5.20
C ARG A 103 2.32 19.58 4.75
N ILE A 104 2.90 18.63 4.04
CA ILE A 104 4.26 18.81 3.58
C ILE A 104 4.20 20.13 2.81
N LYS A 105 4.88 21.17 3.32
CA LYS A 105 5.26 22.33 2.51
C LYS A 105 6.33 21.84 1.54
N LEU A 106 6.04 20.76 0.81
CA LEU A 106 6.45 20.70 -0.56
C LEU A 106 5.85 21.96 -1.19
N PRO A 107 6.48 22.59 -2.17
CA PRO A 107 5.82 23.60 -3.01
C PRO A 107 4.63 23.03 -3.81
N ILE A 108 4.04 21.92 -3.37
CA ILE A 108 2.93 21.23 -3.98
C ILE A 108 1.69 21.65 -3.21
N ARG A 109 1.08 22.74 -3.71
CA ARG A 109 -0.37 22.81 -3.70
C ARG A 109 -0.86 21.52 -4.37
N MET A 110 -1.29 20.53 -3.59
CA MET A 110 -2.25 19.53 -4.10
C MET A 110 -3.55 20.27 -4.35
N THR A 111 -3.59 20.95 -5.48
CA THR A 111 -4.82 21.34 -6.13
C THR A 111 -5.25 20.06 -6.84
N LEU A 112 -6.45 19.56 -6.59
CA LEU A 112 -7.11 18.66 -7.54
C LEU A 112 -7.19 19.40 -8.87
N VAL A 113 -6.19 19.23 -9.74
CA VAL A 113 -6.21 19.77 -11.10
C VAL A 113 -6.61 18.63 -12.00
N LYS A 114 -7.69 18.84 -12.78
CA LYS A 114 -7.98 18.03 -13.97
C LYS A 114 -6.68 17.84 -14.76
N PRO A 115 -6.43 16.65 -15.35
CA PRO A 115 -5.16 16.38 -16.02
C PRO A 115 -4.96 17.37 -17.17
N VAL A 116 -3.85 18.10 -17.16
CA VAL A 116 -3.40 18.91 -18.30
C VAL A 116 -2.17 18.23 -18.89
N PRO A 117 -2.10 18.07 -20.22
CA PRO A 117 -1.00 17.35 -20.88
C PRO A 117 0.32 18.11 -20.71
N GLY A 118 1.39 17.39 -20.37
CA GLY A 118 2.75 17.93 -20.38
C GLY A 118 3.36 18.21 -19.00
N VAL A 119 3.42 17.16 -18.16
CA VAL A 119 4.45 16.96 -17.12
C VAL A 119 4.48 17.97 -15.96
N HIS A 120 4.22 17.48 -14.74
CA HIS A 120 4.84 18.00 -13.52
C HIS A 120 5.28 16.83 -12.63
N GLU A 121 6.52 16.37 -12.86
CA GLU A 121 7.19 15.30 -12.11
C GLU A 121 7.51 15.80 -10.70
N ILE A 122 6.78 15.30 -9.69
CA ILE A 122 7.12 15.51 -8.28
C ILE A 122 8.08 14.39 -7.88
N ARG A 123 9.38 14.71 -7.79
CA ARG A 123 10.38 13.83 -7.19
C ARG A 123 10.40 14.02 -5.67
N LEU A 124 9.76 13.12 -4.92
CA LEU A 124 10.17 12.87 -3.55
C LEU A 124 11.37 11.93 -3.56
N ALA A 125 12.37 12.23 -2.73
CA ALA A 125 13.57 11.44 -2.57
C ALA A 125 13.22 9.96 -2.37
N SER A 126 13.88 9.08 -3.11
CA SER A 126 13.77 7.63 -2.98
C SER A 126 13.94 7.23 -1.51
N LEU A 127 12.88 6.72 -0.90
CA LEU A 127 12.92 6.17 0.45
C LEU A 127 13.30 4.70 0.36
N SER A 128 14.54 4.41 0.72
CA SER A 128 15.13 3.08 0.68
C SER A 128 14.52 2.21 1.80
N MET A 129 13.60 1.30 1.46
CA MET A 129 13.17 0.26 2.40
C MET A 129 14.18 -0.89 2.42
N GLY A 130 15.31 -0.68 3.09
CA GLY A 130 16.53 -1.47 2.81
C GLY A 130 17.23 -0.96 1.55
N ALA A 131 18.32 -1.58 1.10
CA ALA A 131 19.09 -1.11 -0.06
C ALA A 131 18.34 -1.20 -1.41
N ASP A 132 17.14 -1.79 -1.41
CA ASP A 132 16.62 -2.48 -2.59
C ASP A 132 15.24 -2.01 -3.06
N VAL A 133 14.63 -0.98 -2.45
CA VAL A 133 13.27 -0.55 -2.80
C VAL A 133 13.16 0.97 -2.83
N THR A 134 12.58 1.52 -3.91
CA THR A 134 12.37 2.96 -4.12
C THR A 134 10.89 3.28 -4.29
N ALA A 135 10.29 4.00 -3.35
CA ALA A 135 8.87 4.40 -3.41
C ALA A 135 8.58 5.49 -4.46
N TYR A 136 7.41 5.40 -5.11
CA TYR A 136 6.90 6.44 -6.02
C TYR A 136 6.04 7.45 -5.26
N ALA A 137 6.48 8.71 -5.28
CA ALA A 137 5.87 9.84 -4.57
C ALA A 137 4.37 10.04 -4.87
N ASP A 138 4.02 9.93 -6.14
CA ASP A 138 2.71 10.12 -6.73
C ASP A 138 1.83 8.86 -6.69
N ALA A 139 2.37 7.76 -6.17
CA ALA A 139 1.71 6.47 -6.10
C ALA A 139 1.50 5.99 -4.65
N VAL A 140 1.35 6.93 -3.72
CA VAL A 140 0.97 6.68 -2.32
C VAL A 140 -0.54 6.88 -2.16
N TYR A 141 -1.26 5.80 -1.85
CA TYR A 141 -2.73 5.82 -1.74
C TYR A 141 -3.20 5.99 -0.31
N LYS A 142 -2.46 5.43 0.64
CA LYS A 142 -2.68 5.61 2.07
C LYS A 142 -1.34 5.55 2.80
N PHE A 143 -1.17 6.42 3.78
CA PHE A 143 -0.08 6.35 4.73
C PHE A 143 -0.54 6.95 6.08
N ASP A 144 -1.04 6.09 6.95
CA ASP A 144 -1.48 6.47 8.29
C ASP A 144 -1.04 5.40 9.30
N LEU A 145 -0.01 5.75 10.07
CA LEU A 145 0.55 4.89 11.10
C LEU A 145 0.04 5.24 12.51
N SER A 146 -0.89 6.19 12.64
CA SER A 146 -1.52 6.48 13.94
C SER A 146 -2.23 5.24 14.51
N GLU A 147 -2.69 4.36 13.61
CA GLU A 147 -3.42 3.14 13.92
C GLU A 147 -2.52 1.97 14.40
N GLN A 148 -1.21 2.17 14.49
CA GLN A 148 -0.26 1.14 14.95
C GLN A 148 -0.43 0.72 16.40
N THR A 149 -1.05 1.57 17.21
CA THR A 149 -1.24 1.36 18.67
C THR A 149 -2.48 0.55 19.01
N ARG A 150 -3.12 -0.07 18.01
CA ARG A 150 -4.34 -0.88 18.20
C ARG A 150 -4.11 -2.06 19.12
N THR A 151 -5.14 -2.34 19.92
CA THR A 151 -5.13 -3.46 20.87
C THR A 151 -5.26 -4.79 20.13
N SER A 152 -4.79 -5.89 20.73
CA SER A 152 -4.96 -7.25 20.20
C SER A 152 -6.44 -7.59 19.91
N VAL A 153 -7.37 -7.07 20.71
CA VAL A 153 -8.82 -7.26 20.51
C VAL A 153 -9.31 -6.60 19.22
N GLU A 154 -8.83 -5.39 18.91
CA GLU A 154 -9.19 -4.68 17.68
C GLU A 154 -8.59 -5.36 16.44
N ALA A 155 -7.32 -5.81 16.53
CA ALA A 155 -6.69 -6.59 15.48
C ALA A 155 -7.47 -7.89 15.20
N SER A 156 -7.87 -8.61 16.25
CA SER A 156 -8.71 -9.81 16.13
C SER A 156 -10.06 -9.53 15.49
N ARG A 157 -10.71 -8.41 15.81
CA ARG A 157 -11.99 -8.01 15.18
C ARG A 157 -11.80 -7.67 13.70
N ARG A 158 -10.74 -6.92 13.35
CA ARG A 158 -10.41 -6.59 11.95
C ARG A 158 -10.13 -7.86 11.15
N TRP A 159 -9.29 -8.74 11.67
CA TRP A 159 -8.97 -10.02 11.06
C TRP A 159 -10.23 -10.86 10.79
N ARG A 160 -11.07 -11.04 11.80
CA ARG A 160 -12.33 -11.79 11.65
C ARG A 160 -13.28 -11.17 10.63
N ARG A 161 -13.35 -9.84 10.54
CA ARG A 161 -14.16 -9.17 9.50
C ARG A 161 -13.61 -9.45 8.11
N PHE A 162 -12.29 -9.30 7.94
CA PHE A 162 -11.63 -9.55 6.66
C PHE A 162 -11.85 -11.00 6.21
N GLN A 163 -11.55 -11.96 7.09
CA GLN A 163 -11.78 -13.37 6.84
C GLN A 163 -13.24 -13.66 6.49
N LYS A 164 -14.19 -13.18 7.29
CA LYS A 164 -15.63 -13.41 7.04
C LYS A 164 -16.09 -12.86 5.69
N HIS A 165 -15.60 -11.69 5.27
CA HIS A 165 -15.97 -11.12 3.99
C HIS A 165 -15.40 -11.92 2.82
N VAL A 166 -14.15 -12.38 2.92
CA VAL A 166 -13.56 -13.26 1.91
C VAL A 166 -14.28 -14.61 1.86
N ASP A 167 -14.56 -15.23 3.01
CA ASP A 167 -15.28 -16.50 3.07
C ASP A 167 -16.70 -16.39 2.49
N LYS A 168 -17.37 -15.25 2.70
CA LYS A 168 -18.70 -14.98 2.12
C LYS A 168 -18.67 -14.90 0.58
N LEU A 169 -17.54 -14.49 -0.02
CA LEU A 169 -17.40 -14.47 -1.47
C LEU A 169 -17.10 -15.86 -2.05
N ALA A 170 -16.61 -16.78 -1.23
CA ALA A 170 -16.33 -18.16 -1.62
C ALA A 170 -17.53 -19.11 -1.48
N ALA A 171 -18.60 -18.68 -0.81
CA ALA A 171 -19.81 -19.45 -0.51
C ALA A 171 -20.94 -19.12 -1.50
#